data_AF-A0A225DPG0-F1
#
_entry.id   AF-A0A225DPG0-F1
#
_cell.length_a   1.000
_cell.length_b   1.000
_cell.length_c   1.000
_cell.angle_alpha   90.00
_cell.angle_beta   90.00
_cell.angle_gamma   90.00
#
_symmetry.space_group_name_H-M   'P 1'
#
loop_
_entity.id
_entity.type
_entity.pdbx_description
1 polymer ?
#
loop_
_entity_poly.entity_id
_entity_poly.type
_entity_poly.pdbx_seq_one_letter_code
_entity_poly.pdbx_strand_id
1 'polypeptide(L)'
;MVCGERRSCVPDATQVVQPFPANGVLFDNLDLRKPELEDQISGLPGTVRSYKMISVYPDDQGQFEQRGSGPNFQGGCLTLCTCAHQIRAEKKFTDEWEGSWLAGFTSPRLCGRTWLFYLAQVERVYPTAASHWAALPANLRQAKTTRRNRLGDAFQPNIASSCADPFDAAHYHTPMVKHSHHMTATDDTWKNDIEFFNSLLKRHSVYLVAKPEFTFLWHTPTLFLKDHPRNQSWESVDDLLVKLKVKA
;
A
#
# COMPACT_ATOMS: atom_id res chain seq x y z
N MET A 1 16.68 -27.72 -19.64
CA MET A 1 15.66 -27.71 -18.57
C MET A 1 14.59 -26.73 -19.02
N VAL A 2 13.48 -27.23 -19.56
CA VAL A 2 12.45 -26.43 -20.22
C VAL A 2 11.57 -25.81 -19.15
N CYS A 3 11.51 -24.49 -19.12
CA CYS A 3 10.63 -23.72 -18.24
C CYS A 3 9.18 -24.07 -18.57
N GLY A 4 8.52 -24.78 -17.65
CA GLY A 4 7.15 -25.23 -17.83
C GLY A 4 6.21 -24.07 -18.14
N GLU A 5 5.48 -24.21 -19.24
CA GLU A 5 4.37 -23.36 -19.64
C GLU A 5 3.40 -23.21 -18.47
N ARG A 6 3.36 -22.02 -17.86
CA ARG A 6 2.26 -21.66 -16.96
C ARG A 6 1.01 -21.47 -17.83
N ARG A 7 0.07 -22.40 -17.63
CA ARG A 7 -1.32 -22.35 -18.10
C ARG A 7 -1.88 -20.93 -18.04
N SER A 8 -2.52 -20.51 -19.13
CA SER A 8 -3.49 -19.41 -19.26
C SER A 8 -3.66 -18.54 -18.00
N CYS A 9 -3.17 -17.31 -18.04
CA CYS A 9 -3.37 -16.29 -17.00
C CYS A 9 -4.83 -15.82 -17.00
N VAL A 10 -5.74 -16.62 -16.46
CA VAL A 10 -7.09 -16.17 -16.13
C VAL A 10 -6.98 -15.08 -15.05
N PRO A 11 -7.67 -13.93 -15.18
CA PRO A 11 -7.71 -12.93 -14.13
C PRO A 11 -8.15 -13.55 -12.80
N ASP A 12 -7.41 -13.31 -11.71
CA ASP A 12 -7.77 -13.82 -10.40
C ASP A 12 -8.84 -12.91 -9.78
N ALA A 13 -10.08 -13.14 -10.21
CA ALA A 13 -11.25 -12.48 -9.65
C ALA A 13 -11.66 -13.03 -8.28
N THR A 14 -11.01 -14.09 -7.80
CA THR A 14 -11.41 -14.83 -6.59
C THR A 14 -10.68 -14.36 -5.34
N GLN A 15 -9.50 -13.75 -5.50
CA GLN A 15 -8.72 -13.23 -4.39
C GLN A 15 -9.37 -11.97 -3.79
N VAL A 16 -10.17 -12.19 -2.75
CA VAL A 16 -10.88 -11.15 -1.99
C VAL A 16 -10.04 -10.57 -0.84
N VAL A 17 -8.92 -11.20 -0.51
CA VAL A 17 -7.96 -10.82 0.53
C VAL A 17 -6.55 -10.91 -0.03
N GLN A 18 -5.68 -9.96 0.31
CA GLN A 18 -4.25 -10.05 0.02
C GLN A 18 -3.58 -11.07 0.95
N PRO A 19 -2.98 -12.15 0.43
CA PRO A 19 -2.31 -13.15 1.26
C PRO A 19 -1.03 -12.56 1.83
N PHE A 20 -0.83 -12.72 3.14
CA PHE A 20 0.43 -12.37 3.80
C PHE A 20 1.60 -13.16 3.17
N PRO A 21 2.81 -12.56 3.14
CA PRO A 21 3.97 -13.21 2.53
C PRO A 21 4.24 -14.53 3.27
N ALA A 22 4.61 -15.57 2.53
CA ALA A 22 4.96 -16.88 3.08
C ALA A 22 6.47 -17.15 3.04
N ASN A 23 7.25 -16.23 2.45
CA ASN A 23 8.71 -16.29 2.35
C ASN A 23 9.28 -14.90 2.01
N GLY A 24 10.61 -14.78 2.13
CA GLY A 24 11.38 -13.59 1.80
C GLY A 24 11.36 -12.53 2.91
N VAL A 25 11.98 -11.38 2.64
CA VAL A 25 12.22 -10.32 3.64
C VAL A 25 10.93 -9.86 4.32
N LEU A 26 9.83 -9.72 3.57
CA LEU A 26 8.56 -9.31 4.19
C LEU A 26 7.98 -10.37 5.14
N PHE A 27 8.26 -11.66 4.90
CA PHE A 27 7.89 -12.74 5.82
C PHE A 27 8.75 -12.72 7.08
N ASP A 28 10.06 -12.47 6.93
CA ASP A 28 10.98 -12.35 8.07
C ASP A 28 10.62 -11.17 8.99
N ASN A 29 9.93 -10.17 8.44
CA ASN A 29 9.44 -8.98 9.14
C ASN A 29 7.95 -9.08 9.58
N LEU A 30 7.35 -10.27 9.57
CA LEU A 30 5.97 -10.47 10.03
C LEU A 30 5.86 -10.55 11.55
N ASP A 31 4.81 -9.95 12.08
CA ASP A 31 4.34 -10.11 13.46
C ASP A 31 5.41 -9.87 14.54
N LEU A 32 6.39 -9.01 14.24
CA LEU A 32 7.45 -8.67 15.19
C LEU A 32 6.87 -8.17 16.51
N ARG A 33 7.44 -8.65 17.62
CA ARG A 33 7.13 -8.12 18.95
C ARG A 33 7.76 -6.74 19.07
N LYS A 34 7.23 -5.95 20.01
CA LYS A 34 7.69 -4.58 20.21
C LYS A 34 9.21 -4.45 20.41
N PRO A 35 9.88 -5.26 21.26
CA PRO A 35 11.33 -5.16 21.42
C PRO A 35 12.10 -5.48 20.15
N GLU A 36 11.65 -6.48 19.37
CA GLU A 36 12.30 -6.86 18.11
C GLU A 36 12.16 -5.76 17.05
N LEU A 37 11.00 -5.09 17.01
CA LEU A 37 10.80 -3.92 16.16
C LEU A 37 11.70 -2.76 16.59
N GLU A 38 11.76 -2.46 17.89
CA GLU A 38 12.60 -1.40 18.46
C GLU A 38 14.09 -1.64 18.14
N ASP A 39 14.58 -2.86 18.35
CA ASP A 39 15.98 -3.24 18.04
C ASP A 39 16.34 -3.03 16.56
N GLN A 40 15.37 -3.19 15.66
CA GLN A 40 15.62 -3.05 14.22
C GLN A 40 15.58 -1.62 13.71
N ILE A 41 14.77 -0.74 14.31
CA ILE A 41 14.48 0.58 13.72
C ILE A 41 14.69 1.78 14.65
N SER A 42 14.99 1.57 15.92
CA SER A 42 15.21 2.70 16.83
C SER A 42 16.42 3.54 16.41
N GLY A 43 16.27 4.86 16.47
CA GLY A 43 17.28 5.81 16.01
C GLY A 43 17.39 5.95 14.49
N LEU A 44 16.61 5.22 13.69
CA LEU A 44 16.56 5.45 12.25
C LEU A 44 15.87 6.79 11.94
N PRO A 45 16.40 7.58 10.98
CA PRO A 45 15.83 8.87 10.65
C PRO A 45 14.51 8.73 9.88
N GLY A 46 13.79 9.84 9.82
CA GLY A 46 12.59 10.01 8.99
C GLY A 46 11.34 10.28 9.82
N THR A 47 10.54 11.23 9.35
CA THR A 47 9.22 11.50 9.93
C THR A 47 8.26 10.37 9.57
N VAL A 48 7.26 10.13 10.44
CA VAL A 48 6.22 9.12 10.18
C VAL A 48 4.91 9.81 9.84
N ARG A 49 4.25 9.34 8.78
CA ARG A 49 2.84 9.63 8.49
C ARG A 49 2.01 8.39 8.74
N SER A 50 1.06 8.52 9.66
CA SER A 50 0.17 7.42 10.04
C SER A 50 -1.28 7.72 9.70
N TYR A 51 -2.05 6.69 9.38
CA TYR A 51 -3.45 6.84 9.03
C TYR A 51 -4.29 5.60 9.32
N LYS A 52 -5.61 5.80 9.39
CA LYS A 52 -6.57 4.70 9.56
C LYS A 52 -6.97 4.09 8.23
N MET A 53 -6.81 2.78 8.15
CA MET A 53 -7.22 1.91 7.08
C MET A 53 -8.67 1.48 7.29
N ILE A 54 -9.43 1.44 6.20
CA ILE A 54 -10.84 1.03 6.19
C ILE A 54 -11.08 -0.28 5.44
N SER A 55 -9.99 -0.97 5.06
CA SER A 55 -10.00 -2.17 4.24
C SER A 55 -9.50 -3.42 4.97
N VAL A 56 -9.16 -3.29 6.26
CA VAL A 56 -8.67 -4.38 7.10
C VAL A 56 -9.77 -4.84 8.03
N TYR A 57 -9.97 -6.15 8.10
CA TYR A 57 -11.01 -6.82 8.88
C TYR A 57 -10.40 -7.97 9.67
N PRO A 58 -10.94 -8.33 10.84
CA PRO A 58 -10.61 -9.60 11.47
C PRO A 58 -11.23 -10.78 10.70
N ASP A 59 -10.52 -11.89 10.58
CA ASP A 59 -11.08 -13.19 10.19
C ASP A 59 -11.75 -13.90 11.40
N ASP A 60 -12.22 -15.13 11.19
CA ASP A 60 -12.86 -15.95 12.21
C ASP A 60 -11.91 -16.34 13.36
N GLN A 61 -10.60 -16.23 13.16
CA GLN A 61 -9.53 -16.48 14.12
C GLN A 61 -9.01 -15.18 14.77
N GLY A 62 -9.58 -14.03 14.40
CA GLY A 62 -9.19 -12.70 14.88
C GLY A 62 -7.89 -12.17 14.27
N GLN A 63 -7.39 -12.76 13.20
CA GLN A 63 -6.24 -12.29 12.43
C GLN A 63 -6.68 -11.27 11.38
N PHE A 64 -5.76 -10.45 10.88
CA PHE A 64 -6.11 -9.41 9.91
C PHE A 64 -6.22 -9.92 8.48
N GLU A 65 -7.26 -9.48 7.78
CA GLU A 65 -7.42 -9.65 6.36
C GLU A 65 -7.47 -8.30 5.66
N GLN A 66 -6.52 -8.06 4.74
CA GLN A 66 -6.54 -6.86 3.90
C GLN A 66 -7.34 -7.11 2.63
N ARG A 67 -8.50 -6.46 2.52
CA ARG A 67 -9.47 -6.62 1.43
C ARG A 67 -9.42 -5.49 0.39
N GLY A 68 -8.56 -4.50 0.59
CA GLY A 68 -8.39 -3.36 -0.32
C GLY A 68 -7.17 -3.52 -1.23
N SER A 69 -7.08 -2.70 -2.28
CA SER A 69 -5.91 -2.68 -3.16
C SER A 69 -4.67 -2.09 -2.50
N GLY A 70 -4.82 -1.08 -1.64
CA GLY A 70 -3.71 -0.35 -1.01
C GLY A 70 -3.79 -0.40 0.52
N PRO A 71 -2.65 -0.53 1.24
CA PRO A 71 -1.32 -0.88 0.74
C PRO A 71 -1.34 -2.25 0.06
N ASN A 72 -0.52 -2.43 -0.97
CA ASN A 72 -0.34 -3.71 -1.66
C ASN A 72 1.05 -4.27 -1.32
N PHE A 73 1.12 -5.41 -0.64
CA PHE A 73 2.39 -6.06 -0.28
C PHE A 73 2.70 -7.30 -1.15
N GLN A 74 1.95 -7.51 -2.22
CA GLN A 74 2.16 -8.63 -3.14
C GLN A 74 3.43 -8.45 -3.97
N GLY A 75 4.11 -9.56 -4.25
CA GLY A 75 5.36 -9.57 -5.00
C GLY A 75 6.63 -9.26 -4.17
N GLY A 76 6.52 -9.15 -2.84
CA GLY A 76 7.68 -8.95 -1.95
C GLY A 76 8.06 -7.48 -1.74
N CYS A 77 7.17 -6.55 -2.06
CA CYS A 77 7.37 -5.12 -1.80
C CYS A 77 6.02 -4.44 -1.54
N LEU A 78 5.97 -3.56 -0.53
CA LEU A 78 4.80 -2.77 -0.20
C LEU A 78 4.72 -1.51 -1.08
N THR A 79 3.57 -1.31 -1.70
CA THR A 79 3.24 -0.13 -2.49
C THR A 79 2.02 0.58 -1.93
N LEU A 80 2.01 1.91 -2.05
CA LEU A 80 0.88 2.75 -1.66
C LEU A 80 0.45 3.58 -2.88
N CYS A 81 -0.47 3.02 -3.68
CA CYS A 81 -0.80 3.55 -5.01
C CYS A 81 -2.27 3.99 -5.18
N THR A 82 -3.21 3.46 -4.40
CA THR A 82 -4.67 3.70 -4.56
C THR A 82 -5.38 4.15 -3.27
N CYS A 83 -4.63 4.42 -2.21
CA CYS A 83 -5.18 4.87 -0.94
C CYS A 83 -4.34 5.99 -0.32
N ALA A 84 -4.82 6.55 0.79
CA ALA A 84 -4.18 7.67 1.47
C ALA A 84 -3.81 8.85 0.53
N HIS A 85 -4.64 9.11 -0.50
CA HIS A 85 -4.41 10.12 -1.53
C HIS A 85 -3.99 11.48 -0.96
N GLN A 86 -4.72 11.95 0.06
CA GLN A 86 -4.40 13.21 0.72
C GLN A 86 -2.99 13.22 1.31
N ILE A 87 -2.60 12.13 1.99
CA ILE A 87 -1.25 11.99 2.56
C ILE A 87 -0.22 11.98 1.46
N ARG A 88 -0.40 11.17 0.40
CA ARG A 88 0.54 11.08 -0.72
C ARG A 88 0.70 12.39 -1.50
N ALA A 89 -0.22 13.35 -1.37
CA ALA A 89 -0.11 14.68 -1.97
C ALA A 89 0.55 15.74 -1.05
N GLU A 90 0.92 15.40 0.18
CA GLU A 90 1.38 16.37 1.22
C GLU A 90 2.72 17.03 0.90
N LYS A 91 3.68 16.27 0.36
CA LYS A 91 5.04 16.77 0.09
C LYS A 91 5.13 17.35 -1.31
N LYS A 92 5.96 18.38 -1.48
CA LYS A 92 6.06 19.13 -2.75
C LYS A 92 6.99 18.43 -3.71
N PHE A 93 8.10 17.95 -3.19
CA PHE A 93 9.15 17.30 -3.95
C PHE A 93 9.17 15.81 -3.61
N THR A 94 9.51 14.97 -4.58
CA THR A 94 9.47 13.52 -4.43
C THR A 94 10.55 13.01 -3.48
N ASP A 95 11.71 13.64 -3.45
CA ASP A 95 12.82 13.34 -2.54
C ASP A 95 12.43 13.54 -1.06
N GLU A 96 11.51 14.44 -0.74
CA GLU A 96 11.02 14.60 0.63
C GLU A 96 10.32 13.35 1.18
N TRP A 97 9.78 12.48 0.30
CA TRP A 97 9.15 11.22 0.71
C TRP A 97 10.19 10.13 0.97
N GLU A 98 11.32 10.12 0.27
CA GLU A 98 12.34 9.07 0.42
C GLU A 98 12.93 9.10 1.84
N GLY A 99 13.00 7.93 2.48
CA GLY A 99 13.41 7.80 3.88
C GLY A 99 12.34 8.16 4.92
N SER A 100 11.19 8.72 4.52
CA SER A 100 10.05 8.89 5.42
C SER A 100 9.31 7.57 5.66
N TRP A 101 8.57 7.50 6.76
CA TRP A 101 7.85 6.30 7.19
C TRP A 101 6.34 6.45 7.02
N LEU A 102 5.69 5.33 6.71
CA LEU A 102 4.24 5.20 6.62
C LEU A 102 3.75 4.13 7.58
N ALA A 103 2.74 4.46 8.38
CA ALA A 103 2.13 3.52 9.31
C ALA A 103 0.61 3.41 9.06
N GLY A 104 0.16 2.22 8.68
CA GLY A 104 -1.26 1.93 8.55
C GLY A 104 -1.81 1.31 9.81
N PHE A 105 -2.90 1.90 10.31
CA PHE A 105 -3.60 1.37 11.48
C PHE A 105 -5.01 0.92 11.11
N THR A 106 -5.51 -0.14 11.73
CA THR A 106 -6.89 -0.58 11.54
C THR A 106 -7.89 0.45 12.09
N SER A 107 -9.08 0.50 11.50
CA SER A 107 -10.17 1.28 12.07
C SER A 107 -10.73 0.59 13.33
N PRO A 108 -10.89 1.29 14.47
CA PRO A 108 -11.53 0.70 15.65
C PRO A 108 -12.99 0.32 15.42
N ARG A 109 -13.65 0.91 14.40
CA ARG A 109 -15.00 0.51 13.98
C ARG A 109 -15.05 -0.89 13.37
N LEU A 110 -13.95 -1.37 12.81
CA LEU A 110 -13.85 -2.66 12.12
C LEU A 110 -13.15 -3.71 13.00
N CYS A 111 -12.15 -3.30 13.78
CA CYS A 111 -11.26 -4.21 14.52
C CYS A 111 -11.28 -4.00 16.05
N GLY A 112 -12.22 -3.19 16.56
CA GLY A 112 -12.37 -2.87 17.99
C GLY A 112 -11.29 -1.93 18.57
N ARG A 113 -10.09 -1.89 17.99
CA ARG A 113 -9.00 -0.96 18.34
C ARG A 113 -8.27 -0.46 17.10
N THR A 114 -7.37 0.51 17.33
CA THR A 114 -6.47 1.06 16.31
C THR A 114 -5.15 0.28 16.33
N TRP A 115 -5.19 -0.95 15.81
CA TRP A 115 -4.04 -1.84 15.73
C TRP A 115 -3.09 -1.40 14.62
N LEU A 116 -1.80 -1.56 14.82
CA LEU A 116 -0.81 -1.41 13.75
C LEU A 116 -0.98 -2.58 12.78
N PHE A 117 -1.18 -2.27 11.50
CA PHE A 117 -1.26 -3.28 10.42
C PHE A 117 0.04 -3.34 9.64
N TYR A 118 0.66 -2.18 9.36
CA TYR A 118 1.97 -2.12 8.74
C TYR A 118 2.75 -0.87 9.17
N LEU A 119 4.08 -0.98 9.09
CA LEU A 119 5.02 0.13 9.18
C LEU A 119 6.06 -0.04 8.08
N ALA A 120 6.27 0.98 7.25
CA ALA A 120 7.16 0.87 6.10
C ALA A 120 7.92 2.16 5.82
N GLN A 121 9.22 2.07 5.54
CA GLN A 121 10.02 3.20 5.06
C GLN A 121 9.91 3.30 3.54
N VAL A 122 9.69 4.51 3.02
CA VAL A 122 9.63 4.79 1.59
C VAL A 122 11.04 4.72 0.99
N GLU A 123 11.22 3.90 -0.04
CA GLU A 123 12.46 3.82 -0.82
C GLU A 123 12.39 4.70 -2.06
N ARG A 124 11.28 4.63 -2.80
CA ARG A 124 11.13 5.26 -4.11
C ARG A 124 9.78 5.90 -4.28
N VAL A 125 9.77 6.96 -5.08
CA VAL A 125 8.62 7.83 -5.26
C VAL A 125 8.45 8.10 -6.74
N TYR A 126 7.24 7.89 -7.23
CA TYR A 126 6.90 8.08 -8.62
C TYR A 126 5.80 9.13 -8.75
N PRO A 127 6.01 10.22 -9.52
CA PRO A 127 5.01 11.26 -9.67
C PRO A 127 3.69 10.80 -10.29
N THR A 128 3.71 9.71 -11.08
CA THR A 128 2.58 9.27 -11.90
C THR A 128 2.44 7.75 -11.92
N ALA A 129 1.23 7.25 -12.22
CA ALA A 129 1.01 5.81 -12.44
C ALA A 129 1.90 5.25 -13.57
N ALA A 130 2.08 6.00 -14.65
CA ALA A 130 2.92 5.59 -15.78
C ALA A 130 4.40 5.44 -15.38
N SER A 131 4.96 6.38 -14.62
CA SER A 131 6.36 6.29 -14.16
C SER A 131 6.55 5.14 -13.16
N HIS A 132 5.59 4.92 -12.26
CA HIS A 132 5.57 3.75 -11.39
C HIS A 132 5.53 2.44 -12.19
N TRP A 133 4.60 2.32 -13.16
CA TRP A 133 4.48 1.13 -14.00
C TRP A 133 5.76 0.82 -14.78
N ALA A 134 6.39 1.83 -15.36
CA ALA A 134 7.62 1.68 -16.13
C ALA A 134 8.80 1.19 -15.26
N ALA A 135 8.85 1.64 -14.00
CA ALA A 135 9.91 1.27 -13.07
C ALA A 135 9.75 -0.13 -12.47
N LEU A 136 8.53 -0.69 -12.44
CA LEU A 136 8.30 -2.02 -11.90
C LEU A 136 8.95 -3.12 -12.77
N PRO A 137 9.73 -4.03 -12.17
CA PRO A 137 10.12 -5.30 -12.78
C PRO A 137 8.92 -6.06 -13.36
N ALA A 138 9.15 -6.86 -14.41
CA ALA A 138 8.07 -7.55 -15.12
C ALA A 138 7.25 -8.48 -14.21
N ASN A 139 7.91 -9.20 -13.29
CA ASN A 139 7.24 -10.04 -12.30
C ASN A 139 6.37 -9.22 -11.33
N LEU A 140 6.85 -8.05 -10.87
CA LEU A 140 6.07 -7.16 -10.00
C LEU A 140 4.87 -6.55 -10.72
N ARG A 141 5.03 -6.17 -12.00
CA ARG A 141 3.89 -5.74 -12.83
C ARG A 141 2.80 -6.80 -12.89
N GLN A 142 3.16 -8.07 -13.02
CA GLN A 142 2.18 -9.16 -13.03
C GLN A 142 1.47 -9.33 -11.68
N ALA A 143 2.20 -9.22 -10.56
CA ALA A 143 1.61 -9.33 -9.22
C ALA A 143 0.71 -8.14 -8.86
N LYS A 144 1.01 -6.94 -9.38
CA LYS A 144 0.36 -5.70 -8.97
C LYS A 144 -0.61 -5.13 -10.00
N THR A 145 -0.67 -5.65 -11.23
CA THR A 145 -1.52 -5.04 -12.27
C THR A 145 -3.01 -5.12 -11.94
N THR A 146 -3.70 -4.00 -12.06
CA THR A 146 -5.17 -3.89 -11.90
C THR A 146 -5.94 -4.62 -13.01
N ARG A 147 -5.28 -4.98 -14.11
CA ARG A 147 -5.90 -5.71 -15.23
C ARG A 147 -6.08 -7.20 -14.99
N ARG A 148 -5.37 -7.77 -14.02
CA ARG A 148 -5.34 -9.21 -13.76
C ARG A 148 -5.64 -9.56 -12.32
N ASN A 149 -5.43 -8.62 -11.40
CA ASN A 149 -5.61 -8.85 -9.97
C ASN A 149 -6.69 -7.94 -9.42
N ARG A 150 -7.69 -8.54 -8.77
CA ARG A 150 -8.77 -7.81 -8.09
C ARG A 150 -8.24 -6.73 -7.14
N LEU A 151 -7.16 -7.02 -6.40
CA LEU A 151 -6.53 -6.13 -5.43
C LEU A 151 -5.20 -5.50 -5.94
N GLY A 152 -4.95 -5.55 -7.25
CA GLY A 152 -3.80 -4.88 -7.85
C GLY A 152 -3.85 -3.37 -7.66
N ASP A 153 -2.69 -2.71 -7.66
CA ASP A 153 -2.57 -1.26 -7.47
C ASP A 153 -1.65 -0.58 -8.51
N ALA A 154 -1.21 -1.33 -9.54
CA ALA A 154 -0.42 -0.83 -10.65
C ALA A 154 -1.26 -0.71 -11.94
N PHE A 155 -1.40 0.52 -12.44
CA PHE A 155 -2.14 0.84 -13.66
C PHE A 155 -1.23 0.77 -14.89
N GLN A 156 -1.64 -0.02 -15.89
CA GLN A 156 -0.89 -0.15 -17.14
C GLN A 156 -1.27 0.99 -18.10
N PRO A 157 -0.31 1.82 -18.57
CA PRO A 157 -0.56 2.80 -19.62
C PRO A 157 -1.03 2.12 -20.92
N ASN A 158 -1.94 2.78 -21.64
CA ASN A 158 -2.41 2.39 -22.95
C ASN A 158 -1.52 3.04 -24.03
N ILE A 159 -0.65 2.24 -24.65
CA ILE A 159 0.35 2.71 -25.64
C ILE A 159 -0.31 3.33 -26.89
N ALA A 160 -1.55 2.95 -27.21
CA ALA A 160 -2.29 3.55 -28.32
C ALA A 160 -2.75 4.98 -28.02
N SER A 161 -2.71 5.38 -26.75
CA SER A 161 -3.02 6.73 -26.29
C SER A 161 -1.72 7.53 -26.26
N SER A 162 -1.75 8.78 -26.71
CA SER A 162 -0.55 9.64 -26.76
C SER A 162 0.07 9.95 -25.40
N CYS A 163 -0.54 9.49 -24.29
CA CYS A 163 -0.15 9.70 -22.89
C CYS A 163 0.31 11.15 -22.64
N ALA A 164 -0.38 12.10 -23.27
CA ALA A 164 0.00 13.51 -23.24
C ALA A 164 -0.17 14.09 -21.83
N ASP A 165 -1.20 13.64 -21.11
CA ASP A 165 -1.39 13.93 -19.69
C ASP A 165 -1.28 12.63 -18.87
N PRO A 166 -0.21 12.43 -18.09
CA PRO A 166 -0.07 11.21 -17.29
C PRO A 166 -1.06 11.12 -16.12
N PHE A 167 -1.85 12.18 -15.85
CA PHE A 167 -2.88 12.20 -14.81
C PHE A 167 -4.29 11.94 -15.34
N ASP A 168 -4.52 11.87 -16.66
CA ASP A 168 -5.81 11.50 -17.23
C ASP A 168 -5.93 9.97 -17.32
N ALA A 169 -6.95 9.41 -16.65
CA ALA A 169 -7.16 7.97 -16.58
C ALA A 169 -7.49 7.34 -17.94
N ALA A 170 -7.97 8.11 -18.92
CA ALA A 170 -8.23 7.63 -20.29
C ALA A 170 -6.95 7.16 -21.02
N HIS A 171 -5.77 7.57 -20.54
CA HIS A 171 -4.48 7.09 -21.04
C HIS A 171 -4.04 5.74 -20.46
N TYR A 172 -4.85 5.11 -19.61
CA TYR A 172 -4.55 3.82 -18.99
C TYR A 172 -5.57 2.77 -19.40
N HIS A 173 -5.16 1.50 -19.32
CA HIS A 173 -6.10 0.41 -19.46
C HIS A 173 -7.03 0.36 -18.24
N THR A 174 -8.34 0.24 -18.50
CA THR A 174 -9.35 -0.02 -17.47
C THR A 174 -8.96 -1.26 -16.66
N PRO A 175 -9.06 -1.21 -15.32
CA PRO A 175 -8.93 -2.39 -14.47
C PRO A 175 -9.88 -3.53 -14.88
N MET A 176 -9.61 -4.75 -14.39
CA MET A 176 -10.57 -5.84 -14.58
C MET A 176 -11.88 -5.55 -13.85
N VAL A 177 -13.01 -6.01 -14.41
CA VAL A 177 -14.29 -5.98 -13.68
C VAL A 177 -14.15 -6.79 -12.40
N LYS A 178 -14.77 -6.32 -11.31
CA LYS A 178 -14.59 -6.80 -9.93
C LYS A 178 -13.26 -6.40 -9.30
N HIS A 179 -12.53 -5.44 -9.85
CA HIS A 179 -11.45 -4.76 -9.12
C HIS A 179 -12.04 -3.87 -8.02
N SER A 180 -11.28 -3.62 -6.95
CA SER A 180 -11.71 -2.88 -5.76
C SER A 180 -12.37 -1.52 -6.06
N HIS A 181 -11.90 -0.84 -7.12
CA HIS A 181 -12.42 0.45 -7.57
C HIS A 181 -13.03 0.38 -8.99
N HIS A 182 -13.30 -0.82 -9.51
CA HIS A 182 -13.96 -1.05 -10.80
C HIS A 182 -14.82 -2.32 -10.68
N MET A 183 -15.82 -2.26 -9.79
CA MET A 183 -16.63 -3.41 -9.42
C MET A 183 -17.54 -3.89 -10.56
N THR A 184 -18.03 -2.95 -11.37
CA THR A 184 -18.84 -3.20 -12.57
C THR A 184 -18.21 -2.52 -13.78
N ALA A 185 -18.62 -2.90 -15.00
CA ALA A 185 -18.10 -2.31 -16.23
C ALA A 185 -18.36 -0.78 -16.36
N THR A 186 -19.28 -0.24 -15.57
CA THR A 186 -19.63 1.20 -15.55
C THR A 186 -19.07 1.93 -14.33
N ASP A 187 -18.34 1.24 -13.45
CA ASP A 187 -17.78 1.82 -12.24
C ASP A 187 -16.44 2.53 -12.54
N ASP A 188 -16.45 3.85 -12.57
CA ASP A 188 -15.26 4.65 -12.87
C ASP A 188 -14.48 5.11 -11.63
N THR A 189 -14.74 4.52 -10.45
CA THR A 189 -14.12 4.95 -9.19
C THR A 189 -12.58 4.89 -9.24
N TRP A 190 -12.01 3.93 -9.99
CA TRP A 190 -10.58 3.75 -10.18
C TRP A 190 -9.89 4.95 -10.83
N LYS A 191 -10.61 5.78 -11.59
CA LYS A 191 -10.04 6.99 -12.21
C LYS A 191 -9.49 7.94 -11.15
N ASN A 192 -10.13 7.99 -9.98
CA ASN A 192 -9.66 8.79 -8.85
C ASN A 192 -8.26 8.38 -8.37
N ASP A 193 -7.84 7.12 -8.54
CA ASP A 193 -6.49 6.71 -8.12
C ASP A 193 -5.39 7.37 -8.98
N ILE A 194 -5.73 7.75 -10.22
CA ILE A 194 -4.85 8.38 -11.19
C ILE A 194 -5.04 9.91 -11.17
N GLU A 195 -6.29 10.36 -11.21
CA GLU A 195 -6.67 11.76 -11.40
C GLU A 195 -6.67 12.58 -10.10
N PHE A 196 -6.52 11.94 -8.93
CA PHE A 196 -6.63 12.66 -7.65
C PHE A 196 -5.72 13.90 -7.61
N PHE A 197 -6.36 15.05 -7.40
CA PHE A 197 -5.70 16.33 -7.21
C PHE A 197 -6.15 16.97 -5.90
N ASN A 198 -5.19 17.24 -5.01
CA ASN A 198 -5.43 18.00 -3.80
C ASN A 198 -5.50 19.49 -4.15
N SER A 199 -6.70 20.07 -4.14
CA SER A 199 -6.94 21.46 -4.51
C SER A 199 -6.32 22.49 -3.56
N LEU A 200 -6.13 22.13 -2.29
CA LEU A 200 -5.52 22.99 -1.26
C LEU A 200 -4.00 23.04 -1.44
N LEU A 201 -3.37 21.90 -1.72
CA LEU A 201 -1.93 21.80 -1.90
C LEU A 201 -1.48 22.05 -3.35
N LYS A 202 -2.44 22.06 -4.29
CA LYS A 202 -2.22 22.15 -5.74
C LYS A 202 -1.32 21.02 -6.28
N ARG A 203 -1.59 19.78 -5.86
CA ARG A 203 -0.71 18.62 -6.13
C ARG A 203 -1.50 17.35 -6.39
N HIS A 204 -0.97 16.50 -7.26
CA HIS A 204 -1.41 15.12 -7.41
C HIS A 204 -0.82 14.21 -6.34
N SER A 205 -1.47 13.07 -6.10
CA SER A 205 -0.89 12.02 -5.25
C SER A 205 0.30 11.36 -5.95
N VAL A 206 1.41 11.21 -5.24
CA VAL A 206 2.54 10.40 -5.74
C VAL A 206 2.32 8.91 -5.44
N TYR A 207 3.05 8.04 -6.12
CA TYR A 207 3.04 6.59 -5.95
C TYR A 207 4.28 6.19 -5.14
N LEU A 208 4.07 5.54 -3.99
CA LEU A 208 5.12 5.24 -3.03
C LEU A 208 5.45 3.75 -3.06
N VAL A 209 6.75 3.44 -3.09
CA VAL A 209 7.28 2.08 -3.03
C VAL A 209 8.18 1.99 -1.80
N ALA A 210 7.89 1.04 -0.92
CA ALA A 210 8.61 0.87 0.33
C ALA A 210 9.84 -0.02 0.16
N LYS A 211 10.83 0.24 1.03
CA LYS A 211 12.04 -0.57 1.15
C LYS A 211 11.69 -1.90 1.84
N PRO A 212 11.88 -3.06 1.21
CA PRO A 212 11.47 -4.35 1.80
C PRO A 212 12.11 -4.62 3.18
N GLU A 213 13.38 -4.27 3.37
CA GLU A 213 14.10 -4.51 4.63
C GLU A 213 13.55 -3.68 5.80
N PHE A 214 12.88 -2.55 5.49
CA PHE A 214 12.23 -1.68 6.48
C PHE A 214 10.72 -1.64 6.26
N THR A 215 10.14 -2.78 5.88
CA THR A 215 8.70 -2.99 5.79
C THR A 215 8.30 -4.11 6.74
N PHE A 216 7.43 -3.77 7.68
CA PHE A 216 6.91 -4.64 8.73
C PHE A 216 5.39 -4.78 8.58
N LEU A 217 4.91 -5.99 8.78
CA LEU A 217 3.51 -6.35 8.58
C LEU A 217 3.01 -7.11 9.81
N TRP A 218 1.79 -6.82 10.25
CA TRP A 218 1.14 -7.57 11.32
C TRP A 218 -0.10 -8.25 10.76
N HIS A 219 -0.09 -9.57 10.79
CA HIS A 219 -1.26 -10.42 10.62
C HIS A 219 -1.96 -10.62 11.97
N THR A 220 -1.18 -10.80 13.02
CA THR A 220 -1.66 -10.95 14.39
C THR A 220 -1.79 -9.58 15.08
N PRO A 221 -2.98 -9.22 15.63
CA PRO A 221 -3.17 -7.96 16.35
C PRO A 221 -2.40 -7.91 17.69
N THR A 222 -1.17 -7.36 17.67
CA THR A 222 -0.31 -7.28 18.87
C THR A 222 0.00 -5.86 19.32
N LEU A 223 0.20 -4.92 18.39
CA LEU A 223 0.57 -3.53 18.68
C LEU A 223 -0.56 -2.57 18.35
N PHE A 224 -0.84 -1.58 19.22
CA PHE A 224 -1.93 -0.63 18.99
C PHE A 224 -1.65 0.77 19.55
N LEU A 225 -2.42 1.73 19.05
CA LEU A 225 -2.55 3.07 19.62
C LEU A 225 -3.89 3.20 20.34
N LYS A 226 -3.88 3.83 21.53
CA LYS A 226 -5.10 4.09 22.31
C LYS A 226 -5.96 5.17 21.64
N ASP A 227 -5.33 6.32 21.36
CA ASP A 227 -5.97 7.48 20.77
C ASP A 227 -5.21 7.86 19.51
N HIS A 228 -5.80 7.61 18.35
CA HIS A 228 -5.21 7.92 17.06
C HIS A 228 -6.27 8.61 16.19
N PRO A 229 -6.00 9.80 15.63
CA PRO A 229 -6.92 10.48 14.73
C PRO A 229 -6.95 9.79 13.35
N ARG A 230 -7.68 10.33 12.38
CA ARG A 230 -7.71 9.73 11.03
C ARG A 230 -6.32 9.70 10.38
N ASN A 231 -5.57 10.79 10.52
CA ASN A 231 -4.22 10.98 10.00
C ASN A 231 -3.38 11.68 11.09
N GLN A 232 -2.12 11.29 11.28
CA GLN A 232 -1.21 11.89 12.28
C GLN A 232 0.24 11.89 11.81
N SER A 233 0.95 12.99 12.11
CA SER A 233 2.41 13.12 11.94
C SER A 233 3.12 12.73 13.22
N TRP A 234 4.31 12.17 13.05
CA TRP A 234 5.27 11.92 14.10
C TRP A 234 6.61 12.48 13.63
N GLU A 235 7.36 13.11 14.53
CA GLU A 235 8.66 13.69 14.17
C GLU A 235 9.69 12.61 13.86
N SER A 236 9.55 11.43 14.48
CA SER A 236 10.42 10.27 14.28
C SER A 236 9.68 8.94 14.42
N VAL A 237 10.35 7.85 14.01
CA VAL A 237 9.88 6.48 14.29
C VAL A 237 9.89 6.17 15.79
N ASP A 238 10.87 6.69 16.53
CA ASP A 238 10.98 6.51 17.98
C ASP A 238 9.76 7.11 18.71
N ASP A 239 9.29 8.29 18.28
CA ASP A 239 8.09 8.90 18.85
C ASP A 239 6.85 8.01 18.70
N LEU A 240 6.72 7.35 17.54
CA LEU A 240 5.64 6.40 17.31
C LEU A 240 5.82 5.16 18.21
N LEU A 241 7.02 4.58 18.27
CA LEU A 241 7.33 3.40 19.08
C LEU A 241 7.01 3.62 20.56
N VAL A 242 7.34 4.79 21.12
CA VAL A 242 7.01 5.16 22.51
C VAL A 242 5.50 5.11 22.77
N LYS A 243 4.67 5.49 21.79
CA LYS A 243 3.19 5.47 21.94
C LYS A 243 2.56 4.11 21.71
N LEU A 244 3.20 3.22 20.94
CA LEU A 244 2.68 1.87 20.70
C LEU A 244 2.56 1.08 22.02
N LYS A 245 1.38 0.48 22.21
CA LYS A 245 1.04 -0.41 23.32
C LYS A 245 1.01 -1.85 22.83
N VAL A 246 1.35 -2.77 23.72
CA VAL A 246 1.28 -4.21 23.48
C VAL A 246 -0.04 -4.74 24.02
N LYS A 247 -0.69 -5.64 23.29
CA LYS A 247 -1.83 -6.42 23.78
C LYS A 247 -1.36 -7.28 24.96
N ALA A 248 -1.94 -7.03 26.13
CA ALA A 248 -1.74 -7.87 27.32
C ALA A 248 -2.32 -9.27 27.10
#